data_AF-A0A7C5DRL4-F1
#
_entry.id   AF-A0A7C5DRL4-F1
#
_cell.length_a   1.000
_cell.length_b   1.000
_cell.length_c   1.000
_cell.angle_alpha   90.00
_cell.angle_beta   90.00
_cell.angle_gamma   90.00
#
_symmetry.space_group_name_H-M   'P 1'
#
loop_
_entity.id
_entity.type
_entity.pdbx_description
1 polymer ?
#
loop_
_entity_poly.entity_id
_entity_poly.type
_entity_poly.pdbx_seq_one_letter_code
_entity_poly.pdbx_strand_id
1 'polypeptide(L)'
;MAKKKDVEINSRADTLDLMHPDIRPWPVTPAPPPEEVLKVYAKRKAEDFGTWCEENLKYEYCFSKPEALQGMRFVCCGMWRMGNMFCGGLLCEAGAEVIKVEPPGGDPLRKLTPFGREEYMLESKITGEKCGLDFLHEMRGQKSVTINFETEEGRAIYKTLCSQADGVIDEMPPGYMDSIGLGYRDLCEEMPRLVYCNIAVRGTWGSYKDKLSKFGQWTLEPFGGCSNAFIHNTGFPQDQLPRGKGGDPTRSGVWFAD
;
A
#
# COMPACT_ATOMS: atom_id res chain seq x y z
N MET A 1 21.28 35.34 3.79
CA MET A 1 20.29 36.37 3.40
C MET A 1 19.97 36.19 1.92
N ALA A 2 18.71 36.19 1.53
CA ALA A 2 18.32 36.05 0.12
C ALA A 2 18.83 37.24 -0.71
N LYS A 3 19.43 36.98 -1.88
CA LYS A 3 19.94 38.02 -2.80
C LYS A 3 18.91 38.21 -3.92
N LYS A 4 18.38 39.42 -4.04
CA LYS A 4 17.55 39.80 -5.20
C LYS A 4 18.44 39.93 -6.44
N LYS A 5 18.00 39.36 -7.55
CA LYS A 5 18.65 39.46 -8.85
C LYS A 5 17.56 39.70 -9.89
N ASP A 6 17.69 40.79 -10.64
CA ASP A 6 16.83 41.04 -11.79
C ASP A 6 17.30 40.15 -12.95
N VAL A 7 16.35 39.47 -13.59
CA VAL A 7 16.62 38.57 -14.72
C VAL A 7 15.73 39.00 -15.88
N GLU A 8 16.36 39.28 -17.01
CA GLU A 8 15.67 39.57 -18.27
C GLU A 8 15.38 38.25 -18.99
N ILE A 9 14.11 37.98 -19.27
CA ILE A 9 13.66 36.76 -19.94
C ILE A 9 13.41 37.08 -21.40
N ASN A 10 14.32 36.66 -22.28
CA ASN A 10 14.23 36.89 -23.72
C ASN A 10 13.66 35.67 -24.47
N SER A 11 13.69 34.50 -23.84
CA SER A 11 13.20 33.23 -24.39
C SER A 11 12.76 32.25 -23.31
N ARG A 12 12.09 31.15 -23.70
CA ARG A 12 11.73 30.06 -22.77
C ARG A 12 12.97 29.41 -22.13
N ALA A 13 14.11 29.36 -22.83
CA ALA A 13 15.33 28.76 -22.29
C ALA A 13 15.80 29.50 -21.02
N ASP A 14 15.62 30.82 -20.98
CA ASP A 14 16.01 31.67 -19.84
C ASP A 14 15.15 31.41 -18.58
N THR A 15 14.00 30.73 -18.73
CA THR A 15 13.12 30.38 -17.60
C THR A 15 13.46 29.05 -16.93
N LEU A 16 14.22 28.17 -17.61
CA LEU A 16 14.47 26.81 -17.13
C LEU A 16 15.33 26.81 -15.85
N ASP A 17 16.37 27.64 -15.82
CA ASP A 17 17.26 27.77 -14.67
C ASP A 17 16.62 28.54 -13.49
N LEU A 18 15.49 29.22 -13.74
CA LEU A 18 14.75 29.99 -12.72
C LEU A 18 13.75 29.15 -11.93
N MET A 19 13.47 27.92 -12.35
CA MET A 19 12.55 27.01 -11.67
C MET A 19 13.20 26.18 -10.55
N HIS A 20 14.45 26.47 -10.21
CA HIS A 20 15.14 25.82 -9.09
C HIS A 20 14.40 26.14 -7.76
N PRO A 21 14.22 25.19 -6.83
CA PRO A 21 13.47 25.40 -5.57
C PRO A 21 14.01 26.55 -4.70
N ASP A 22 15.29 26.87 -4.84
CA ASP A 22 15.98 27.96 -4.13
C ASP A 22 15.78 29.34 -4.78
N ILE A 23 15.22 29.39 -5.99
CA ILE A 23 14.93 30.61 -6.74
C ILE A 23 13.42 30.84 -6.67
N ARG A 24 13.01 31.86 -5.93
CA ARG A 24 11.60 32.26 -5.85
C ARG A 24 11.38 33.55 -6.65
N PRO A 25 10.33 33.63 -7.49
CA PRO A 25 9.96 34.88 -8.12
C PRO A 25 9.73 35.95 -7.06
N TRP A 26 10.30 37.15 -7.28
CA TRP A 26 10.16 38.30 -6.40
C TRP A 26 9.40 39.45 -7.10
N PRO A 27 8.43 40.11 -6.46
CA PRO A 27 7.95 39.83 -5.11
C PRO A 27 7.30 38.45 -5.04
N VAL A 28 7.59 37.72 -3.96
CA VAL A 28 6.68 36.66 -3.55
C VAL A 28 5.40 37.41 -3.27
N THR A 29 4.45 37.33 -4.20
CA THR A 29 3.15 37.94 -3.99
C THR A 29 2.62 37.23 -2.75
N PRO A 30 2.54 37.91 -1.58
CA PRO A 30 2.00 37.26 -0.42
C PRO A 30 0.59 36.79 -0.80
N ALA A 31 0.17 35.65 -0.26
CA ALA A 31 -1.20 35.24 -0.46
C ALA A 31 -2.12 36.42 -0.07
N PRO A 32 -3.10 36.78 -0.91
CA PRO A 32 -4.02 37.85 -0.56
C PRO A 32 -4.64 37.54 0.80
N PRO A 33 -4.76 38.52 1.70
CA PRO A 33 -5.25 38.28 3.02
C PRO A 33 -6.72 37.82 2.96
N PRO A 34 -7.23 37.05 3.95
CA PRO A 34 -8.55 36.44 3.90
C PRO A 34 -9.67 37.43 3.52
N GLU A 35 -9.61 38.66 4.00
CA GLU A 35 -10.57 39.72 3.68
C GLU A 35 -10.63 40.11 2.20
N GLU A 36 -9.55 39.94 1.45
CA GLU A 36 -9.50 40.22 0.02
C GLU A 36 -10.08 39.05 -0.79
N VAL A 37 -9.73 37.82 -0.41
CA VAL A 37 -10.26 36.59 -1.02
C VAL A 37 -11.77 36.47 -0.79
N LEU A 38 -12.24 36.77 0.43
CA LEU A 38 -13.65 36.70 0.80
C LEU A 38 -14.52 37.64 -0.05
N LYS A 39 -14.03 38.82 -0.46
CA LYS A 39 -14.76 39.73 -1.37
C LYS A 39 -15.07 39.10 -2.73
N VAL A 40 -14.19 38.24 -3.23
CA VAL A 40 -14.40 37.50 -4.48
C VAL A 40 -15.47 36.41 -4.29
N TYR A 41 -15.46 35.73 -3.15
CA TYR A 41 -16.48 34.74 -2.79
C TYR A 41 -17.85 35.40 -2.58
N ALA A 42 -17.91 36.57 -1.92
CA ALA A 42 -19.11 37.39 -1.78
C ALA A 42 -19.76 37.70 -3.12
N LYS A 43 -18.96 38.21 -4.06
CA LYS A 43 -19.39 38.55 -5.42
C LYS A 43 -19.96 37.33 -6.17
N ARG A 44 -19.39 36.14 -5.93
CA ARG A 44 -19.82 34.88 -6.53
C ARG A 44 -20.94 34.18 -5.76
N LYS A 45 -21.40 34.75 -4.64
CA LYS A 45 -22.34 34.11 -3.70
C LYS A 45 -21.85 32.72 -3.26
N ALA A 46 -20.54 32.60 -3.06
CA ALA A 46 -19.85 31.34 -2.74
C ALA A 46 -19.33 31.31 -1.30
N GLU A 47 -19.68 32.29 -0.46
CA GLU A 47 -19.20 32.40 0.92
C GLU A 47 -19.57 31.18 1.75
N ASP A 48 -20.82 30.68 1.63
CA ASP A 48 -21.28 29.48 2.33
C ASP A 48 -20.48 28.24 1.90
N PHE A 49 -20.24 28.08 0.60
CA PHE A 49 -19.44 26.97 0.07
C PHE A 49 -17.95 27.09 0.44
N GLY A 50 -17.40 28.30 0.42
CA GLY A 50 -16.03 28.58 0.85
C GLY A 50 -15.83 28.29 2.34
N THR A 51 -16.75 28.74 3.19
CA THR A 51 -16.76 28.45 4.62
C THR A 51 -16.89 26.95 4.87
N TRP A 52 -17.82 26.29 4.16
CA TRP A 52 -17.92 24.83 4.21
C TRP A 52 -16.61 24.14 3.83
N CYS A 53 -15.94 24.56 2.75
CA CYS A 53 -14.66 24.01 2.33
C CYS A 53 -13.57 24.24 3.39
N GLU A 54 -13.50 25.42 3.99
CA GLU A 54 -12.52 25.74 5.04
C GLU A 54 -12.76 24.91 6.31
N GLU A 55 -14.02 24.74 6.72
CA GLU A 55 -14.38 23.89 7.87
C GLU A 55 -14.14 22.40 7.58
N ASN A 56 -14.25 21.99 6.31
CA ASN A 56 -14.28 20.57 5.95
C ASN A 56 -13.05 20.01 5.23
N LEU A 57 -12.21 20.85 4.64
CA LEU A 57 -11.08 20.42 3.80
C LEU A 57 -9.74 20.96 4.29
N LYS A 58 -9.74 21.82 5.31
CA LYS A 58 -8.51 22.25 5.97
C LYS A 58 -7.75 21.05 6.51
N TYR A 59 -6.47 21.00 6.17
CA TYR A 59 -5.60 19.90 6.58
C TYR A 59 -5.50 19.81 8.11
N GLU A 60 -5.61 20.94 8.83
CA GLU A 60 -5.57 20.98 10.29
C GLU A 60 -6.72 20.19 10.94
N TYR A 61 -7.85 20.06 10.25
CA TYR A 61 -9.04 19.36 10.75
C TYR A 61 -9.25 17.99 10.10
N CYS A 62 -8.38 17.57 9.17
CA CYS A 62 -8.51 16.32 8.43
C CYS A 62 -8.67 15.11 9.36
N PHE A 63 -7.89 15.07 10.45
CA PHE A 63 -7.90 13.98 11.45
C PHE A 63 -9.03 14.07 12.49
N SER A 64 -9.86 15.11 12.45
CA SER A 64 -11.00 15.28 13.38
C SER A 64 -12.32 14.76 12.81
N LYS A 65 -12.33 14.37 11.55
CA LYS A 65 -13.50 13.88 10.82
C LYS A 65 -13.60 12.37 10.91
N PRO A 66 -14.83 11.81 10.89
CA PRO A 66 -15.00 10.39 10.71
C PRO A 66 -14.37 9.93 9.40
N GLU A 67 -13.48 8.96 9.48
CA GLU A 67 -12.87 8.33 8.32
C GLU A 67 -13.86 7.34 7.69
N ALA A 68 -13.71 7.06 6.39
CA ALA A 68 -14.71 6.31 5.61
C ALA A 68 -15.00 4.91 6.18
N LEU A 69 -14.01 4.29 6.81
CA LEU A 69 -14.10 2.98 7.44
C LEU A 69 -13.90 3.05 8.96
N GLN A 70 -14.11 4.22 9.57
CA GLN A 70 -14.00 4.36 11.02
C GLN A 70 -14.94 3.38 11.73
N GLY A 71 -14.37 2.62 12.68
CA GLY A 71 -15.09 1.63 13.46
C GLY A 71 -15.24 0.27 12.78
N MET A 72 -14.82 0.14 11.51
CA MET A 72 -14.72 -1.15 10.84
C MET A 72 -13.45 -1.88 11.27
N ARG A 73 -13.53 -3.21 11.40
CA ARG A 73 -12.39 -4.06 11.74
C ARG A 73 -12.16 -5.12 10.67
N PHE A 74 -10.90 -5.32 10.31
CA PHE A 74 -10.48 -6.38 9.39
C PHE A 74 -9.40 -7.26 10.00
N VAL A 75 -9.44 -8.54 9.66
CA VAL A 75 -8.40 -9.52 10.00
C VAL A 75 -7.65 -9.87 8.73
N CYS A 76 -6.33 -9.73 8.73
CA CYS A 76 -5.48 -10.00 7.57
C CYS A 76 -4.62 -11.23 7.84
N CYS A 77 -4.73 -12.26 7.00
CA CYS A 77 -3.87 -13.44 7.01
C CYS A 77 -3.14 -13.61 5.67
N GLY A 78 -1.97 -14.19 5.73
CA GLY A 78 -1.04 -14.34 4.61
C GLY A 78 0.37 -13.96 5.03
N MET A 79 1.36 -14.43 4.30
CA MET A 79 2.78 -14.32 4.68
C MET A 79 3.62 -13.94 3.46
N TRP A 80 4.76 -13.28 3.67
CA TRP A 80 5.82 -13.00 2.69
C TRP A 80 5.46 -12.07 1.53
N ARG A 81 4.20 -12.06 1.10
CA ARG A 81 3.69 -11.27 -0.01
C ARG A 81 3.12 -9.95 0.48
N MET A 82 3.15 -8.94 -0.38
CA MET A 82 2.75 -7.59 -0.02
C MET A 82 1.29 -7.26 -0.33
N GLY A 83 0.59 -8.03 -1.18
CA GLY A 83 -0.77 -7.72 -1.61
C GLY A 83 -1.75 -7.54 -0.45
N ASN A 84 -1.73 -8.45 0.54
CA ASN A 84 -2.59 -8.35 1.72
C ASN A 84 -2.21 -7.21 2.67
N MET A 85 -0.91 -6.93 2.84
CA MET A 85 -0.44 -5.86 3.71
C MET A 85 -0.71 -4.50 3.07
N PHE A 86 -0.54 -4.37 1.76
CA PHE A 86 -0.92 -3.17 1.01
C PHE A 86 -2.42 -2.92 1.12
N CYS A 87 -3.26 -3.95 0.91
CA CYS A 87 -4.70 -3.86 1.13
C CYS A 87 -5.03 -3.43 2.56
N GLY A 88 -4.39 -4.03 3.56
CA GLY A 88 -4.56 -3.65 4.96
C GLY A 88 -4.15 -2.21 5.26
N GLY A 89 -3.04 -1.74 4.69
CA GLY A 89 -2.55 -0.37 4.82
C GLY A 89 -3.55 0.64 4.27
N LEU A 90 -4.12 0.38 3.07
CA LEU A 90 -5.16 1.24 2.50
C LEU A 90 -6.43 1.30 3.36
N LEU A 91 -6.85 0.17 3.94
CA LEU A 91 -7.99 0.16 4.86
C LEU A 91 -7.70 0.94 6.14
N CYS A 92 -6.49 0.83 6.69
CA CYS A 92 -6.05 1.65 7.83
C CYS A 92 -6.00 3.14 7.50
N GLU A 93 -5.50 3.51 6.31
CA GLU A 93 -5.50 4.91 5.84
C GLU A 93 -6.92 5.45 5.62
N ALA A 94 -7.90 4.56 5.39
CA ALA A 94 -9.33 4.88 5.35
C ALA A 94 -10.02 4.78 6.73
N GLY A 95 -9.28 4.49 7.80
CA GLY A 95 -9.72 4.50 9.19
C GLY A 95 -10.20 3.19 9.81
N ALA A 96 -10.00 2.08 9.10
CA ALA A 96 -10.31 0.77 9.65
C ALA A 96 -9.23 0.30 10.65
N GLU A 97 -9.65 -0.50 11.63
CA GLU A 97 -8.72 -1.28 12.43
C GLU A 97 -8.36 -2.57 11.70
N VAL A 98 -7.11 -2.71 11.27
CA VAL A 98 -6.63 -3.94 10.63
C VAL A 98 -5.71 -4.70 11.57
N ILE A 99 -5.98 -5.99 11.76
CA ILE A 99 -5.21 -6.90 12.61
C ILE A 99 -4.58 -7.98 11.73
N LYS A 100 -3.27 -7.89 11.52
CA LYS A 100 -2.47 -8.91 10.84
C LYS A 100 -2.25 -10.09 11.77
N VAL A 101 -2.56 -11.27 11.26
CA VAL A 101 -2.29 -12.55 11.91
C VAL A 101 -0.98 -13.10 11.36
N GLU A 102 -0.02 -13.30 12.24
CA GLU A 102 1.31 -13.82 11.92
C GLU A 102 1.52 -15.21 12.54
N PRO A 103 2.28 -16.10 11.89
CA PRO A 103 2.62 -17.38 12.48
C PRO A 103 3.61 -17.21 13.64
N PRO A 104 3.81 -18.24 14.48
CA PRO A 104 4.94 -18.29 15.40
C PRO A 104 6.26 -18.01 14.67
N GLY A 105 7.01 -17.01 15.14
CA GLY A 105 8.23 -16.52 14.50
C GLY A 105 8.07 -15.33 13.56
N GLY A 106 6.83 -14.86 13.35
CA GLY A 106 6.48 -13.67 12.57
C GLY A 106 6.43 -13.90 11.06
N ASP A 107 5.93 -12.91 10.33
CA ASP A 107 5.98 -12.88 8.87
C ASP A 107 7.46 -12.91 8.42
N PRO A 108 7.86 -13.83 7.53
CA PRO A 108 9.25 -13.90 7.08
C PRO A 108 9.71 -12.61 6.38
N LEU A 109 8.79 -11.77 5.88
CA LEU A 109 9.10 -10.44 5.33
C LEU A 109 9.76 -9.51 6.36
N ARG A 110 9.52 -9.73 7.66
CA ARG A 110 10.22 -9.01 8.75
C ARG A 110 11.74 -9.17 8.69
N LYS A 111 12.24 -10.21 8.02
CA LYS A 111 13.67 -10.50 7.86
C LYS A 111 14.19 -10.15 6.47
N LEU A 112 13.33 -9.68 5.56
CA LEU A 112 13.74 -9.28 4.23
C LEU A 112 14.52 -7.97 4.29
N THR A 113 15.71 -7.97 3.67
CA THR A 113 16.61 -6.84 3.69
C THR A 113 17.40 -6.79 2.37
N PRO A 114 17.78 -5.60 1.87
CA PRO A 114 18.61 -5.47 0.69
C PRO A 114 19.87 -6.35 0.80
N PHE A 115 20.08 -7.21 -0.20
CA PHE A 115 21.23 -8.12 -0.29
C PHE A 115 21.38 -9.12 0.88
N GLY A 116 20.35 -9.33 1.71
CA GLY A 116 20.45 -10.22 2.88
C GLY A 116 21.30 -9.65 4.02
N ARG A 117 21.51 -8.34 4.05
CA ARG A 117 22.43 -7.65 4.96
C ARG A 117 21.67 -7.03 6.15
N GLU A 118 21.90 -7.54 7.36
CA GLU A 118 21.18 -7.11 8.57
C GLU A 118 21.45 -5.66 8.96
N GLU A 119 22.54 -5.05 8.50
CA GLU A 119 22.84 -3.63 8.75
C GLU A 119 21.84 -2.65 8.13
N TYR A 120 21.03 -3.10 7.18
CA TYR A 120 19.96 -2.31 6.57
C TYR A 120 18.60 -2.49 7.26
N MET A 121 18.51 -3.36 8.26
CA MET A 121 17.29 -3.50 9.05
C MET A 121 17.15 -2.32 10.02
N LEU A 122 15.92 -1.92 10.27
CA LEU A 122 15.63 -0.89 11.26
C LEU A 122 15.43 -1.52 12.62
N GLU A 123 15.93 -0.88 13.67
CA GLU A 123 15.82 -1.35 15.04
C GLU A 123 14.72 -0.60 15.79
N SER A 124 13.84 -1.35 16.45
CA SER A 124 12.82 -0.81 17.34
C SER A 124 13.47 -0.11 18.53
N LYS A 125 13.17 1.18 18.72
CA LYS A 125 13.65 1.96 19.89
C LYS A 125 13.09 1.46 21.24
N ILE A 126 12.06 0.62 21.22
CA ILE A 126 11.38 0.13 22.42
C ILE A 126 11.86 -1.27 22.78
N THR A 127 11.86 -2.18 21.80
CA THR A 127 12.16 -3.61 22.01
C THR A 127 13.58 -4.02 21.61
N GLY A 128 14.28 -3.20 20.82
CA GLY A 128 15.57 -3.56 20.21
C GLY A 128 15.44 -4.59 19.08
N GLU A 129 14.23 -5.02 18.74
CA GLU A 129 14.02 -5.98 17.65
C GLU A 129 14.28 -5.32 16.29
N LYS A 130 15.00 -6.03 15.43
CA LYS A 130 15.25 -5.61 14.05
C LYS A 130 14.10 -6.03 13.13
N CYS A 131 13.74 -5.15 12.20
CA CYS A 131 12.73 -5.43 11.19
C CYS A 131 13.16 -4.92 9.81
N GLY A 132 12.83 -5.68 8.77
CA GLY A 132 13.05 -5.35 7.37
C GLY A 132 12.21 -4.15 6.93
N LEU A 133 12.78 -3.37 6.00
CA LEU A 133 12.14 -2.15 5.48
C LEU A 133 10.80 -2.43 4.78
N ASP A 134 10.73 -3.49 3.99
CA ASP A 134 9.52 -3.83 3.21
C ASP A 134 8.33 -4.13 4.12
N PHE A 135 8.56 -4.90 5.20
CA PHE A 135 7.52 -5.16 6.20
C PHE A 135 7.07 -3.87 6.89
N LEU A 136 8.01 -3.04 7.34
CA LEU A 136 7.68 -1.76 8.00
C LEU A 136 6.93 -0.80 7.07
N HIS A 137 7.26 -0.82 5.79
CA HIS A 137 6.58 -0.01 4.78
C HIS A 137 5.12 -0.48 4.63
N GLU A 138 4.85 -1.76 4.42
CA GLU A 138 3.47 -2.21 4.14
C GLU A 138 2.59 -2.35 5.39
N MET A 139 3.18 -2.49 6.58
CA MET A 139 2.44 -2.69 7.84
C MET A 139 2.06 -1.41 8.59
N ARG A 140 2.09 -0.25 7.93
CA ARG A 140 1.71 1.03 8.54
C ARG A 140 0.26 0.99 9.03
N GLY A 141 0.03 1.46 10.25
CA GLY A 141 -1.30 1.54 10.87
C GLY A 141 -1.88 0.20 11.34
N GLN A 142 -1.35 -0.93 10.88
CA GLN A 142 -1.85 -2.26 11.22
C GLN A 142 -1.39 -2.69 12.62
N LYS A 143 -2.25 -3.45 13.31
CA LYS A 143 -1.91 -4.21 14.51
C LYS A 143 -1.43 -5.60 14.09
N SER A 144 -0.66 -6.25 14.95
CA SER A 144 -0.18 -7.62 14.71
C SER A 144 -0.48 -8.52 15.91
N VAL A 145 -0.86 -9.76 15.63
CA VAL A 145 -1.04 -10.83 16.62
C VAL A 145 -0.45 -12.14 16.09
N THR A 146 0.19 -12.90 16.98
CA THR A 146 0.74 -14.22 16.63
C THR A 146 -0.31 -15.30 16.90
N ILE A 147 -0.68 -16.07 15.87
CA ILE A 147 -1.61 -17.20 15.99
C ILE A 147 -1.05 -18.39 15.20
N ASN A 148 -1.04 -19.57 15.80
CA ASN A 148 -0.65 -20.80 15.14
C ASN A 148 -1.85 -21.54 14.55
N PHE A 149 -2.05 -21.49 13.24
CA PHE A 149 -3.14 -22.21 12.57
C PHE A 149 -2.98 -23.73 12.58
N GLU A 150 -1.82 -24.26 12.94
CA GLU A 150 -1.60 -25.71 13.05
C GLU A 150 -2.17 -26.30 14.34
N THR A 151 -2.61 -25.47 15.30
CA THR A 151 -3.26 -25.93 16.54
C THR A 151 -4.75 -25.63 16.53
N GLU A 152 -5.54 -26.52 17.14
CA GLU A 152 -6.98 -26.31 17.33
C GLU A 152 -7.27 -25.02 18.12
N GLU A 153 -6.45 -24.75 19.14
CA GLU A 153 -6.53 -23.51 19.93
C GLU A 153 -6.32 -22.26 19.06
N GLY A 154 -5.29 -22.24 18.20
CA GLY A 154 -5.04 -21.10 17.33
C GLY A 154 -6.16 -20.88 16.32
N ARG A 155 -6.72 -21.96 15.76
CA ARG A 155 -7.92 -21.88 14.90
C ARG A 155 -9.12 -21.30 15.66
N ALA A 156 -9.35 -21.72 16.90
CA ALA A 156 -10.43 -21.20 17.74
C ALA A 156 -10.25 -19.70 18.08
N ILE A 157 -9.02 -19.28 18.40
CA ILE A 157 -8.68 -17.87 18.63
C ILE A 157 -8.94 -17.05 17.36
N TYR A 158 -8.52 -17.54 16.19
CA TYR A 158 -8.75 -16.86 14.92
C TYR A 158 -10.23 -16.73 14.59
N LYS A 159 -11.05 -17.78 14.78
CA LYS A 159 -12.50 -17.70 14.61
C LYS A 159 -13.12 -16.66 15.55
N THR A 160 -12.68 -16.63 16.81
CA THR A 160 -13.12 -15.62 17.78
C THR A 160 -12.79 -14.21 17.30
N LEU A 161 -11.58 -14.00 16.76
CA LEU A 161 -11.17 -12.72 16.20
C LEU A 161 -12.03 -12.32 15.00
N CYS A 162 -12.30 -13.27 14.09
CA CYS A 162 -13.16 -13.04 12.91
C CYS A 162 -14.61 -12.70 13.31
N SER A 163 -15.13 -13.26 14.40
CA SER A 163 -16.49 -12.99 14.87
C SER A 163 -16.73 -11.53 15.30
N GLN A 164 -15.64 -10.79 15.51
CA GLN A 164 -15.64 -9.38 15.86
C GLN A 164 -15.19 -8.48 14.71
N ALA A 165 -14.94 -9.04 13.54
CA ALA A 165 -14.47 -8.32 12.37
C ALA A 165 -15.60 -8.16 11.33
N ASP A 166 -15.51 -7.09 10.56
CA ASP A 166 -16.38 -6.82 9.42
C ASP A 166 -15.87 -7.51 8.15
N GLY A 167 -14.56 -7.80 8.09
CA GLY A 167 -14.00 -8.59 7.00
C GLY A 167 -12.69 -9.30 7.29
N VAL A 168 -12.35 -10.22 6.38
CA VAL A 168 -11.11 -10.97 6.35
C VAL A 168 -10.41 -10.73 5.02
N ILE A 169 -9.10 -10.49 5.07
CA ILE A 169 -8.20 -10.49 3.93
C ILE A 169 -7.36 -11.76 4.01
N ASP A 170 -7.51 -12.65 3.04
CA ASP A 170 -6.83 -13.93 2.97
C ASP A 170 -5.89 -14.01 1.76
N GLU A 171 -4.59 -14.07 2.03
CA GLU A 171 -3.55 -14.33 1.03
C GLU A 171 -2.84 -15.68 1.29
N MET A 172 -3.51 -16.61 1.98
CA MET A 172 -3.01 -17.96 2.12
C MET A 172 -3.10 -18.74 0.80
N PRO A 173 -2.33 -19.85 0.64
CA PRO A 173 -2.41 -20.67 -0.56
C PRO A 173 -3.84 -21.14 -0.86
N PRO A 174 -4.24 -21.22 -2.14
CA PRO A 174 -5.58 -21.66 -2.52
C PRO A 174 -5.99 -22.97 -1.82
N GLY A 175 -7.09 -22.93 -1.08
CA GLY A 175 -7.64 -24.08 -0.35
C GLY A 175 -6.98 -24.40 0.99
N TYR A 176 -5.91 -23.69 1.40
CA TYR A 176 -5.31 -23.91 2.72
C TYR A 176 -6.31 -23.59 3.85
N MET A 177 -6.90 -22.39 3.83
CA MET A 177 -7.86 -21.97 4.86
C MET A 177 -9.09 -22.88 4.89
N ASP A 178 -9.60 -23.29 3.72
CA ASP A 178 -10.69 -24.27 3.61
C ASP A 178 -10.29 -25.63 4.25
N SER A 179 -9.06 -26.09 4.04
CA SER A 179 -8.61 -27.40 4.55
C SER A 179 -8.52 -27.46 6.08
N ILE A 180 -8.44 -26.31 6.74
CA ILE A 180 -8.37 -26.18 8.19
C ILE A 180 -9.66 -25.62 8.82
N GLY A 181 -10.74 -25.46 8.03
CA GLY A 181 -12.04 -25.00 8.51
C GLY A 181 -12.10 -23.50 8.84
N LEU A 182 -11.22 -22.71 8.21
CA LEU A 182 -11.13 -21.25 8.35
C LEU A 182 -11.35 -20.51 7.01
N GLY A 183 -11.78 -21.24 5.98
CA GLY A 183 -12.06 -20.69 4.67
C GLY A 183 -13.40 -19.95 4.64
N TYR A 184 -13.69 -19.29 3.52
CA TYR A 184 -14.94 -18.56 3.35
C TYR A 184 -16.17 -19.41 3.66
N ARG A 185 -16.19 -20.67 3.21
CA ARG A 185 -17.35 -21.57 3.38
C ARG A 185 -17.66 -21.82 4.85
N ASP A 186 -16.64 -22.09 5.66
CA ASP A 186 -16.81 -22.33 7.10
C ASP A 186 -17.17 -21.04 7.85
N LEU A 187 -16.47 -19.93 7.55
CA LEU A 187 -16.68 -18.68 8.28
C LEU A 187 -18.05 -18.05 7.95
N CYS A 188 -18.53 -18.15 6.71
CA CYS A 188 -19.80 -17.53 6.31
C CYS A 188 -21.03 -18.20 6.94
N GLU A 189 -20.94 -19.49 7.32
CA GLU A 189 -22.01 -20.19 8.04
C GLU A 189 -22.19 -19.64 9.45
N GLU A 190 -21.08 -19.38 10.16
CA GLU A 190 -21.08 -18.84 11.52
C GLU A 190 -21.26 -17.30 11.54
N MET A 191 -20.75 -16.61 10.50
CA MET A 191 -20.67 -15.15 10.42
C MET A 191 -21.17 -14.64 9.06
N PRO A 192 -22.49 -14.65 8.81
CA PRO A 192 -23.06 -14.37 7.48
C PRO A 192 -22.89 -12.92 7.01
N ARG A 193 -22.47 -12.00 7.89
CA ARG A 193 -22.19 -10.59 7.57
C ARG A 193 -20.73 -10.32 7.21
N LEU A 194 -19.85 -11.30 7.41
CA LEU A 194 -18.42 -11.17 7.20
C LEU A 194 -18.10 -11.02 5.72
N VAL A 195 -17.35 -9.98 5.36
CA VAL A 195 -16.80 -9.82 4.01
C VAL A 195 -15.50 -10.61 3.91
N TYR A 196 -15.42 -11.58 3.00
CA TYR A 196 -14.21 -12.37 2.78
C TYR A 196 -13.55 -11.99 1.46
N CYS A 197 -12.34 -11.44 1.52
CA CYS A 197 -11.53 -11.08 0.38
C CYS A 197 -10.33 -12.02 0.29
N ASN A 198 -10.27 -12.85 -0.75
CA ASN A 198 -9.08 -13.66 -1.02
C ASN A 198 -8.21 -12.99 -2.10
N ILE A 199 -6.92 -12.87 -1.82
CA ILE A 199 -5.89 -12.35 -2.72
C ILE A 199 -4.94 -13.50 -3.06
N ALA A 200 -5.26 -14.28 -4.09
CA ALA A 200 -4.41 -15.36 -4.58
C ALA A 200 -3.66 -14.93 -5.86
N VAL A 201 -2.35 -15.17 -5.90
CA VAL A 201 -1.44 -14.89 -7.05
C VAL A 201 -2.07 -15.24 -8.41
N ARG A 202 -2.73 -16.40 -8.47
CA ARG A 202 -3.27 -16.99 -9.71
C ARG A 202 -4.78 -17.23 -9.62
N GLY A 203 -5.44 -16.56 -8.66
CA GLY A 203 -6.80 -16.88 -8.26
C GLY A 203 -6.91 -18.22 -7.53
N THR A 204 -8.14 -18.55 -7.13
CA THR A 204 -8.48 -19.77 -6.39
C THR A 204 -9.07 -20.87 -7.27
N TRP A 205 -9.07 -20.67 -8.59
CA TRP A 205 -9.60 -21.61 -9.58
C TRP A 205 -8.68 -21.74 -10.80
N GLY A 206 -8.90 -22.78 -11.60
CA GLY A 206 -8.14 -23.05 -12.83
C GLY A 206 -6.91 -23.94 -12.63
N SER A 207 -6.35 -24.44 -13.74
CA SER A 207 -5.26 -25.44 -13.75
C SER A 207 -3.93 -24.94 -13.20
N TYR A 208 -3.79 -23.63 -13.01
CA TYR A 208 -2.58 -22.99 -12.52
C TYR A 208 -2.65 -22.56 -11.04
N LYS A 209 -3.80 -22.70 -10.37
CA LYS A 209 -3.99 -22.20 -8.99
C LYS A 209 -3.01 -22.80 -7.98
N ASP A 210 -2.68 -24.09 -8.13
CA ASP A 210 -1.82 -24.83 -7.19
C ASP A 210 -0.35 -24.91 -7.66
N LYS A 211 0.01 -24.22 -8.75
CA LYS A 211 1.36 -24.31 -9.33
C LYS A 211 2.35 -23.47 -8.52
N LEU A 212 3.39 -24.14 -8.00
CA LEU A 212 4.54 -23.52 -7.35
C LEU A 212 5.77 -23.52 -8.26
N SER A 213 6.79 -22.74 -7.89
CA SER A 213 8.11 -22.83 -8.52
C SER A 213 8.76 -24.20 -8.23
N LYS A 214 9.84 -24.53 -8.95
CA LYS A 214 10.62 -25.76 -8.70
C LYS A 214 11.22 -25.85 -7.28
N PHE A 215 11.27 -24.73 -6.55
CA PHE A 215 11.76 -24.65 -5.17
C PHE A 215 10.62 -24.65 -4.14
N GLY A 216 9.39 -24.93 -4.56
CA GLY A 216 8.22 -24.83 -3.69
C GLY A 216 7.86 -23.40 -3.30
N GLN A 217 8.50 -22.40 -3.90
CA GLN A 217 8.19 -20.99 -3.66
C GLN A 217 6.99 -20.59 -4.49
N TRP A 218 6.19 -19.67 -3.95
CA TRP A 218 5.13 -19.01 -4.70
C TRP A 218 5.72 -18.30 -5.92
N THR A 219 5.02 -18.35 -7.04
CA THR A 219 5.49 -17.62 -8.22
C THR A 219 5.16 -16.15 -8.04
N LEU A 220 6.16 -15.38 -7.65
CA LEU A 220 6.04 -13.94 -7.39
C LEU A 220 5.75 -13.14 -8.69
N GLU A 221 5.67 -11.82 -8.56
CA GLU A 221 5.48 -10.82 -9.62
C GLU A 221 6.01 -11.17 -11.03
N PRO A 222 7.22 -11.76 -11.24
CA PRO A 222 7.69 -12.07 -12.59
C PRO A 222 6.78 -12.99 -13.40
N PHE A 223 6.04 -13.91 -12.75
CA PHE A 223 5.06 -14.73 -13.47
C PHE A 223 3.84 -13.92 -13.88
N GLY A 224 3.34 -13.05 -12.98
CA GLY A 224 2.22 -12.15 -13.27
C GLY A 224 2.52 -11.20 -14.42
N GLY A 225 3.70 -10.60 -14.44
CA GLY A 225 4.13 -9.75 -15.55
C GLY A 225 4.32 -10.51 -16.88
N CYS A 226 4.71 -11.79 -16.83
CA CYS A 226 4.80 -12.62 -18.02
C CYS A 226 3.42 -13.02 -18.56
N SER A 227 2.44 -13.26 -17.68
CA SER A 227 1.13 -13.79 -18.06
C SER A 227 0.19 -12.74 -18.68
N ASN A 228 0.46 -11.45 -18.46
CA ASN A 228 -0.36 -10.34 -18.96
C ASN A 228 0.33 -9.49 -20.05
N ALA A 229 1.34 -10.06 -20.73
CA ALA A 229 2.15 -9.41 -21.76
C ALA A 229 2.91 -8.14 -21.31
N PHE A 230 2.86 -7.77 -20.03
CA PHE A 230 3.53 -6.57 -19.51
C PHE A 230 5.03 -6.63 -19.79
N ILE A 231 5.67 -7.75 -19.46
CA ILE A 231 7.12 -7.92 -19.65
C ILE A 231 7.49 -7.92 -21.14
N HIS A 232 6.62 -8.44 -22.02
CA HIS A 232 6.83 -8.38 -23.47
C HIS A 232 6.77 -6.93 -24.01
N ASN A 233 5.88 -6.12 -23.44
CA ASN A 233 5.66 -4.73 -23.87
C ASN A 233 6.56 -3.71 -23.15
N THR A 234 7.34 -4.15 -22.16
CA THR A 234 8.21 -3.29 -21.36
C THR A 234 9.66 -3.45 -21.83
N GLY A 235 10.27 -2.34 -22.24
CA GLY A 235 11.65 -2.29 -22.73
C GLY A 235 11.76 -1.53 -24.04
N PHE A 236 12.98 -1.49 -24.59
CA PHE A 236 13.21 -0.96 -25.93
C PHE A 236 13.01 -2.05 -26.99
N PRO A 237 12.44 -1.71 -28.16
CA PRO A 237 12.36 -2.65 -29.27
C PRO A 237 13.76 -3.02 -29.77
N GLN A 238 13.86 -4.17 -30.42
CA GLN A 238 15.13 -4.82 -30.76
C GLN A 238 16.05 -3.97 -31.65
N ASP A 239 15.45 -3.13 -32.48
CA ASP A 239 16.10 -2.21 -33.42
C ASP A 239 16.62 -0.92 -32.77
N GLN A 240 16.22 -0.61 -31.53
CA GLN A 240 16.57 0.65 -30.85
C GLN A 240 17.68 0.52 -29.79
N LEU A 241 18.27 -0.67 -29.59
CA LEU A 241 19.30 -0.88 -28.58
C LEU A 241 20.72 -1.03 -29.16
N PRO A 242 21.71 -0.23 -28.70
CA PRO A 242 23.07 -0.19 -29.24
C PRO A 242 23.91 -1.46 -28.99
N ARG A 243 23.35 -2.50 -28.36
CA ARG A 243 24.08 -3.73 -27.98
C ARG A 243 23.72 -4.98 -28.80
N GLY A 244 22.92 -4.87 -29.87
CA GLY A 244 22.59 -6.02 -30.73
C GLY A 244 21.86 -7.17 -30.01
N LYS A 245 21.35 -6.90 -28.81
CA LYS A 245 20.54 -7.78 -27.94
C LYS A 245 19.33 -7.00 -27.40
N GLY A 246 18.68 -6.23 -28.24
CA GLY A 246 17.41 -5.61 -27.87
C GLY A 246 16.24 -6.59 -28.04
N GLY A 247 15.08 -6.25 -27.51
CA GLY A 247 13.87 -7.09 -27.58
C GLY A 247 13.77 -8.16 -26.48
N ASP A 248 14.67 -8.15 -25.49
CA ASP A 248 14.56 -9.04 -24.34
C ASP A 248 13.42 -8.56 -23.42
N PRO A 249 12.49 -9.45 -23.01
CA PRO A 249 11.41 -9.11 -22.10
C PRO A 249 11.97 -8.49 -20.80
N THR A 250 11.56 -7.26 -20.48
CA THR A 250 12.10 -6.54 -19.32
C THR A 250 11.12 -6.60 -18.16
N ARG A 251 11.60 -7.03 -16.99
CA ARG A 251 10.84 -7.03 -15.74
C ARG A 251 10.60 -5.59 -15.25
N SER A 252 9.43 -5.34 -14.66
CA SER A 252 9.16 -4.11 -13.92
C SER A 252 10.01 -4.02 -12.65
N GLY A 253 10.61 -2.86 -12.39
CA GLY A 253 11.15 -2.56 -11.06
C GLY A 253 10.06 -2.30 -10.01
N VAL A 254 8.82 -2.09 -10.44
CA VAL A 254 7.65 -1.83 -9.60
C VAL A 254 6.84 -3.10 -9.44
N TRP A 255 6.38 -3.38 -8.23
CA TRP A 255 5.51 -4.50 -7.89
C TRP A 255 4.13 -4.32 -8.53
N PHE A 256 3.90 -4.95 -9.69
CA PHE A 256 2.67 -4.75 -10.47
C PHE A 256 1.56 -5.76 -10.15
N ALA A 257 1.94 -6.97 -9.73
CA ALA A 257 1.03 -8.13 -9.63
C ALA A 257 1.15 -8.87 -8.28
N ASP A 258 1.61 -8.16 -7.24
CA ASP A 258 1.68 -8.71 -5.89
C ASP A 258 0.36 -8.56 -5.13
#